data_AF-A0A7V4Y1S4-F1
#
_entry.id   AF-A0A7V4Y1S4-F1
#
_cell.length_a   1.000
_cell.length_b   1.000
_cell.length_c   1.000
_cell.angle_alpha   90.00
_cell.angle_beta   90.00
_cell.angle_gamma   90.00
#
_symmetry.space_group_name_H-M   'P 1'
#
loop_
_entity.id
_entity.type
_entity.pdbx_description
1 polymer ?
#
loop_
_entity_poly.entity_id
_entity_poly.type
_entity_poly.pdbx_seq_one_letter_code
_entity_poly.pdbx_strand_id
1 'polypeptide(L)'
;MSKIRLEVFLSLTPQTHDSRLEELIQEIGNDFGEKVEIVVHRGAIEDGGKYNITAAPALVIEGIIKIIGLCPSRETLLSALRQAGL
;
A
#
# COMPACT_ATOMS: atom_id res chain seq x y z
N MET A 1 -2.57 -16.17 -13.54
CA MET A 1 -1.79 -14.92 -13.66
C MET A 1 -1.50 -14.47 -12.24
N SER A 2 -0.23 -14.17 -11.92
CA SER A 2 0.14 -13.74 -10.57
C SER A 2 -0.48 -12.37 -10.29
N LYS A 3 -1.19 -12.24 -9.18
CA LYS A 3 -1.71 -10.94 -8.73
C LYS A 3 -0.55 -10.10 -8.22
N ILE A 4 -0.59 -8.81 -8.47
CA ILE A 4 0.37 -7.83 -7.96
C ILE A 4 0.05 -7.62 -6.48
N ARG A 5 1.01 -7.91 -5.61
CA ARG A 5 0.87 -7.76 -4.16
C ARG A 5 1.10 -6.32 -3.75
N LEU A 6 0.08 -5.70 -3.16
CA LEU A 6 0.09 -4.39 -2.55
C LEU A 6 -0.01 -4.55 -1.04
N GLU A 7 1.09 -4.34 -0.33
CA GLU A 7 1.14 -4.36 1.13
C GLU A 7 1.06 -2.92 1.66
N VAL A 8 0.15 -2.69 2.59
CA VAL A 8 -0.15 -1.36 3.12
C VAL A 8 0.09 -1.41 4.61
N PHE A 9 0.91 -0.49 5.11
CA PHE A 9 1.29 -0.39 6.50
C PHE A 9 0.68 0.90 7.07
N LEU A 10 -0.31 0.74 7.94
CA LEU A 10 -1.01 1.83 8.60
C LEU A 10 -0.59 1.95 10.06
N SER A 11 -0.74 3.15 10.61
CA SER A 11 -0.46 3.39 12.02
C SER A 11 -1.51 2.73 12.93
N LEU A 12 -1.12 2.43 14.17
CA LEU A 12 -2.01 1.85 15.19
C LEU A 12 -3.13 2.80 15.59
N THR A 13 -2.85 4.11 15.54
CA THR A 13 -3.82 5.17 15.80
C THR A 13 -4.31 5.73 14.48
N PRO A 14 -5.63 5.82 14.24
CA PRO A 14 -6.15 6.38 13.01
C PRO A 14 -5.77 7.86 12.94
N GLN A 15 -4.81 8.21 12.09
CA GLN A 15 -4.53 9.60 11.74
C GLN A 15 -5.29 9.93 10.45
N THR A 16 -5.55 11.22 10.20
CA THR A 16 -6.28 11.67 8.99
C THR A 16 -5.68 11.15 7.68
N HIS A 17 -4.38 10.83 7.67
CA HIS A 17 -3.68 10.26 6.54
C HIS A 17 -3.98 8.76 6.31
N ASP A 18 -4.31 8.00 7.36
CA ASP A 18 -4.63 6.58 7.24
C ASP A 18 -6.00 6.38 6.57
N SER A 19 -7.02 7.16 6.95
CA SER A 19 -8.37 7.04 6.38
C SER A 19 -8.42 7.27 4.88
N ARG A 20 -7.68 8.29 4.39
CA ARG A 20 -7.60 8.59 2.95
C ARG A 20 -6.87 7.48 2.17
N LEU A 21 -5.87 6.86 2.79
CA LEU A 21 -5.14 5.77 2.18
C LEU A 21 -6.02 4.53 2.08
N GLU A 22 -6.79 4.21 3.12
CA GLU A 22 -7.77 3.12 3.12
C GLU A 22 -8.79 3.28 2.00
N GLU A 23 -9.39 4.47 1.84
CA GLU A 23 -10.33 4.75 0.74
C GLU A 23 -9.68 4.50 -0.63
N LEU A 24 -8.48 5.04 -0.84
CA LEU A 24 -7.75 4.87 -2.10
C LEU A 24 -7.49 3.38 -2.41
N ILE A 25 -7.11 2.60 -1.40
CA ILE A 25 -6.85 1.17 -1.56
C ILE A 25 -8.14 0.41 -1.86
N GLN A 26 -9.26 0.77 -1.22
CA GLN A 26 -10.56 0.18 -1.54
C GLN A 26 -10.98 0.48 -2.98
N GLU A 27 -10.75 1.69 -3.48
CA GLU A 27 -11.00 2.03 -4.89
C GLU A 27 -10.17 1.17 -5.84
N ILE A 28 -8.88 0.98 -5.56
CA ILE A 28 -8.00 0.13 -6.37
C ILE A 28 -8.42 -1.34 -6.29
N GLY A 29 -8.83 -1.82 -5.11
CA GLY A 29 -9.35 -3.18 -4.94
C GLY A 29 -10.64 -3.41 -5.72
N ASN A 30 -11.49 -2.39 -5.84
CA ASN A 30 -12.71 -2.46 -6.63
C ASN A 30 -12.44 -2.43 -8.15
N ASP A 31 -11.49 -1.60 -8.59
CA ASP A 31 -11.15 -1.44 -10.01
C ASP A 31 -10.25 -2.59 -10.54
N PHE A 32 -9.40 -3.16 -9.66
CA PHE A 32 -8.35 -4.11 -10.04
C PHE A 32 -8.26 -5.35 -9.14
N GLY A 33 -9.27 -5.72 -8.34
CA GLY A 33 -9.18 -6.84 -7.37
C GLY A 33 -8.88 -8.23 -7.96
N GLU A 34 -9.12 -8.41 -9.27
CA GLU A 34 -8.71 -9.62 -9.98
C GLU A 34 -7.20 -9.65 -10.30
N LYS A 35 -6.57 -8.46 -10.38
CA LYS A 35 -5.17 -8.25 -10.73
C LYS A 35 -4.27 -7.87 -9.56
N VAL A 36 -4.83 -7.31 -8.48
CA VAL A 36 -4.10 -6.80 -7.33
C VAL A 36 -4.54 -7.53 -6.07
N GLU A 37 -3.58 -8.01 -5.29
CA GLU A 37 -3.80 -8.59 -3.98
C GLU A 37 -3.41 -7.56 -2.92
N ILE A 38 -4.38 -7.13 -2.12
CA ILE A 38 -4.20 -6.06 -1.14
C ILE A 38 -4.07 -6.69 0.26
N VAL A 39 -2.97 -6.39 0.95
CA VAL A 39 -2.71 -6.83 2.32
C VAL A 39 -2.52 -5.61 3.21
N VAL A 40 -3.40 -5.42 4.20
CA VAL A 40 -3.33 -4.28 5.12
C VAL A 40 -2.76 -4.74 6.46
N HIS A 41 -1.61 -4.20 6.82
CA HIS A 41 -0.95 -4.35 8.11
C HIS A 41 -1.24 -3.12 8.96
N ARG A 42 -1.74 -3.32 10.18
CA ARG A 42 -1.99 -2.24 11.15
C ARG A 42 -1.12 -2.45 12.37
N GLY A 43 -0.34 -1.43 12.74
CA GLY A 43 0.35 -1.37 14.02
C GLY A 43 1.84 -1.65 14.01
N ALA A 44 2.36 -2.06 15.18
CA ALA A 44 3.79 -2.11 15.45
C ALA A 44 4.51 -2.92 14.37
N ILE A 45 5.57 -2.29 13.86
CA ILE A 45 6.26 -2.53 12.59
C ILE A 45 7.10 -3.83 12.64
N GLU A 46 6.58 -4.89 13.25
CA GLU A 46 7.25 -6.20 13.32
C GLU A 46 7.33 -6.82 11.91
N ASP A 47 6.28 -6.70 11.09
CA ASP A 47 6.30 -7.08 9.67
C ASP A 47 7.02 -6.06 8.77
N GLY A 48 7.03 -4.78 9.14
CA GLY A 48 7.69 -3.72 8.36
C GLY A 48 9.22 -3.78 8.40
N GLY A 49 9.79 -4.51 9.38
CA GLY A 49 11.22 -4.81 9.45
C GLY A 49 11.73 -5.54 8.20
N LYS A 50 10.89 -6.37 7.55
CA LYS A 50 11.23 -7.08 6.31
C LYS A 50 11.53 -6.11 5.15
N TYR A 51 10.91 -4.94 5.16
CA TYR A 51 11.01 -3.94 4.09
C TYR A 51 11.77 -2.67 4.49
N ASN A 52 12.28 -2.63 5.72
CA ASN A 52 12.93 -1.47 6.34
C ASN A 52 12.02 -0.23 6.37
N ILE A 53 10.75 -0.43 6.76
CA ILE A 53 9.76 0.64 6.92
C ILE A 53 10.09 1.41 8.19
N THR A 54 10.55 2.64 8.07
CA THR A 54 10.96 3.48 9.22
C THR A 54 9.85 4.41 9.71
N ALA A 55 8.75 4.54 8.96
CA ALA A 55 7.62 5.41 9.28
C ALA A 55 6.32 4.89 8.63
N ALA A 56 5.20 5.07 9.32
CA ALA A 56 3.86 4.89 8.78
C ALA A 56 3.24 6.27 8.46
N PRO A 57 2.34 6.38 7.47
CA PRO A 57 1.85 5.32 6.58
C PRO A 57 2.89 4.91 5.53
N ALA A 58 2.87 3.65 5.11
CA ALA A 58 3.72 3.16 4.03
C ALA A 58 3.03 2.12 3.13
N LEU A 59 3.49 2.03 1.87
CA LEU A 59 3.02 1.06 0.89
C LEU A 59 4.19 0.36 0.24
N VAL A 60 4.02 -0.93 -0.04
CA VAL A 60 4.99 -1.77 -0.72
C VAL A 60 4.28 -2.51 -1.85
N ILE A 61 4.80 -2.40 -3.07
CA ILE A 61 4.26 -3.08 -4.26
C ILE A 61 5.29 -4.12 -4.71
N GLU A 62 4.88 -5.39 -4.75
CA GLU A 62 5.72 -6.55 -5.14
C GLU A 62 7.04 -6.66 -4.35
N GLY A 63 7.14 -6.02 -3.18
CA GLY A 63 8.40 -5.93 -2.43
C GLY A 63 9.47 -5.01 -3.06
N ILE A 64 9.17 -4.37 -4.20
CA ILE A 64 10.12 -3.59 -4.99
C ILE A 64 9.90 -2.09 -4.79
N ILE A 65 8.69 -1.60 -5.07
CA ILE A 65 8.38 -0.17 -4.98
C ILE A 65 7.89 0.12 -3.58
N LYS A 66 8.47 1.14 -2.94
CA LYS A 66 8.15 1.53 -1.56
C LYS A 66 7.81 3.01 -1.49
N ILE A 67 6.67 3.33 -0.89
CA ILE A 67 6.22 4.70 -0.60
C ILE A 67 6.13 4.80 0.91
N ILE A 68 6.96 5.61 1.56
CA ILE A 68 7.09 5.65 3.02
C ILE A 68 6.85 7.07 3.51
N GLY A 69 6.05 7.23 4.57
CA GLY A 69 5.85 8.49 5.26
C GLY A 69 4.86 9.46 4.60
N LEU A 70 4.14 9.02 3.57
CA LEU A 70 3.13 9.85 2.90
C LEU A 70 2.02 8.99 2.26
N CYS A 71 0.82 9.58 2.17
CA CYS A 71 -0.28 9.02 1.38
C CYS A 71 -0.11 9.45 -0.09
N PRO A 72 0.13 8.53 -1.03
CA PRO A 72 0.20 8.87 -2.45
C PRO A 72 -1.16 9.29 -3.01
N SER A 73 -1.15 9.99 -4.13
CA SER A 73 -2.35 10.20 -4.95
C SER A 73 -2.69 8.94 -5.75
N ARG A 74 -3.95 8.82 -6.20
CA ARG A 74 -4.41 7.73 -7.07
C ARG A 74 -3.53 7.53 -8.30
N GLU A 75 -3.16 8.62 -8.96
CA GLU A 75 -2.31 8.59 -10.17
C GLU A 75 -0.91 8.02 -9.88
N THR A 76 -0.33 8.39 -8.73
CA THR A 76 0.98 7.89 -8.29
C THR A 76 0.91 6.39 -8.02
N LEU A 77 -0.12 5.94 -7.29
CA LEU A 77 -0.32 4.53 -6.99
C LEU A 77 -0.57 3.70 -8.26
N LEU A 78 -1.40 4.20 -9.18
CA LEU A 78 -1.67 3.55 -10.45
C LEU A 78 -0.41 3.44 -11.30
N SER A 79 0.40 4.50 -11.36
CA SER A 79 1.66 4.49 -12.10
C SER A 79 2.64 3.46 -11.53
N ALA A 80 2.72 3.36 -10.21
CA ALA A 80 3.55 2.37 -9.53
C ALA A 80 3.06 0.93 -9.77
N LEU A 81 1.75 0.70 -9.74
CA LEU A 81 1.15 -0.61 -10.08
C LEU A 81 1.41 -0.96 -11.55
N ARG A 82 1.31 -0.01 -12.49
CA ARG A 82 1.66 -0.21 -13.91
C ARG A 82 3.13 -0.57 -14.09
N GLN A 83 4.03 0.07 -13.34
CA GLN A 83 5.46 -0.31 -13.34
C GLN A 83 5.69 -1.71 -12.78
N ALA A 84 4.82 -2.18 -11.88
CA ALA A 84 4.84 -3.55 -11.34
C ALA A 84 4.13 -4.58 -12.26
N GLY A 85 3.49 -4.16 -13.35
CA GLY A 85 2.89 -5.04 -14.35
C GLY A 85 1.36 -5.10 -14.41
N LEU A 86 0.66 -4.07 -13.91
CA LEU A 86 -0.82 -3.95 -13.93
C LEU A 86 -1.43 -3.85 -15.33
#